data_AF-A0A2M6WYQ3-F1
#
_entry.id   AF-A0A2M6WYQ3-F1
#
_cell.length_a   1.000
_cell.length_b   1.000
_cell.length_c   1.000
_cell.angle_alpha   90.00
_cell.angle_beta   90.00
_cell.angle_gamma   90.00
#
_symmetry.space_group_name_H-M   'P 1'
#
loop_
_entity.id
_entity.type
_entity.pdbx_description
1 polymer ?
#
loop_
_entity_poly.entity_id
_entity_poly.type
_entity_poly.pdbx_seq_one_letter_code
_entity_poly.pdbx_strand_id
1 'polypeptide(L)'
;MYHTHMRASHTNITNTHTVDINHLLADPVAVGIVAAADRAELTMQELAALFRVCEQRLVRRVRALVAAGALTVQRRRGPLVYAAGEP
;
A
#
# COMPACT_ATOMS: atom_id res chain seq x y z
N MET A 1 11.22 -49.82 -4.15
CA MET A 1 10.87 -49.07 -2.93
C MET A 1 10.98 -47.59 -3.26
N TYR A 2 9.83 -46.90 -3.41
CA TYR A 2 9.76 -45.50 -3.79
C TYR A 2 9.80 -44.63 -2.52
N HIS A 3 10.84 -43.79 -2.36
CA HIS A 3 10.85 -42.70 -1.39
C HIS A 3 10.66 -41.38 -2.15
N THR A 4 9.41 -40.95 -2.23
CA THR A 4 9.03 -39.66 -2.80
C THR A 4 9.29 -38.59 -1.73
N HIS A 5 10.32 -37.76 -1.94
CA HIS A 5 10.51 -36.54 -1.17
C HIS A 5 9.36 -35.56 -1.48
N MET A 6 8.33 -35.55 -0.63
CA MET A 6 7.40 -34.43 -0.57
C MET A 6 8.14 -33.22 0.01
N ARG A 7 8.67 -32.37 -0.87
CA ARG A 7 9.03 -30.99 -0.52
C ARG A 7 7.75 -30.29 -0.12
N ALA A 8 7.59 -30.07 1.18
CA ALA A 8 6.54 -29.25 1.74
C ALA A 8 6.68 -27.83 1.18
N SER A 9 5.86 -27.50 0.19
CA SER A 9 5.59 -26.13 -0.24
C SER A 9 4.72 -25.46 0.83
N HIS A 10 5.27 -25.25 2.02
CA HIS A 10 4.61 -24.50 3.10
C HIS A 10 4.82 -23.00 2.86
N THR A 11 3.88 -22.42 2.12
CA THR A 11 3.23 -21.13 2.42
C THR A 11 4.17 -19.96 2.80
N ASN A 12 4.94 -19.47 1.83
CA ASN A 12 5.63 -18.18 1.90
C ASN A 12 4.70 -17.00 1.52
N ILE A 13 3.49 -16.98 2.09
CA ILE A 13 2.47 -15.94 1.79
C ILE A 13 2.37 -14.95 2.96
N THR A 14 2.57 -15.42 4.19
CA THR A 14 2.49 -14.62 5.42
C THR A 14 3.71 -13.73 5.69
N ASN A 15 4.91 -14.16 5.28
CA ASN A 15 6.13 -13.35 5.47
C ASN A 15 6.18 -12.15 4.53
N THR A 16 5.68 -12.28 3.30
CA THR A 16 5.67 -11.18 2.32
C THR A 16 4.74 -10.04 2.78
N HIS A 17 3.54 -10.38 3.27
CA HIS A 17 2.58 -9.38 3.78
C HIS A 17 3.07 -8.64 5.03
N THR A 18 3.76 -9.32 5.94
CA THR A 18 4.19 -8.72 7.23
C THR A 18 5.43 -7.85 7.06
N VAL A 19 6.34 -8.22 6.15
CA VAL A 19 7.53 -7.41 5.82
C VAL A 19 7.13 -6.12 5.09
N ASP A 20 6.09 -6.16 4.26
CA ASP A 20 5.56 -4.97 3.57
C ASP A 20 4.99 -3.92 4.55
N ILE A 21 4.25 -4.33 5.59
CA ILE A 21 3.69 -3.38 6.58
C ILE A 21 4.78 -2.72 7.42
N ASN A 22 5.76 -3.49 7.91
CA ASN A 22 6.85 -2.92 8.70
C ASN A 22 7.69 -1.92 7.88
N HIS A 23 7.89 -2.18 6.58
CA HIS A 23 8.56 -1.26 5.70
C HIS A 23 7.74 0.01 5.43
N LEU A 24 6.41 -0.12 5.30
CA LEU A 24 5.49 1.00 5.17
C LEU A 24 5.45 1.89 6.42
N LEU A 25 5.48 1.30 7.62
CA LEU A 25 5.54 2.05 8.88
C LEU A 25 6.89 2.74 9.09
N ALA A 26 7.97 2.20 8.51
CA ALA A 26 9.29 2.81 8.55
C ALA A 26 9.49 3.93 7.50
N ASP A 27 8.58 4.07 6.51
CA ASP A 27 8.63 5.13 5.51
C ASP A 27 7.82 6.36 5.99
N PRO A 28 8.48 7.47 6.34
CA PRO A 28 7.79 8.67 6.83
C PRO A 28 6.84 9.27 5.79
N VAL A 29 7.09 9.04 4.49
CA VAL A 29 6.18 9.47 3.42
C VAL A 29 4.93 8.60 3.42
N ALA A 30 5.05 7.30 3.62
CA ALA A 30 3.90 6.40 3.66
C ALA A 30 2.99 6.69 4.87
N VAL A 31 3.57 6.89 6.05
CA VAL A 31 2.84 7.33 7.25
C VAL A 31 2.16 8.68 7.01
N GLY A 32 2.87 9.62 6.38
CA GLY A 32 2.31 10.92 6.00
C GLY A 32 1.11 10.80 5.06
N ILE A 33 1.18 9.93 4.05
CA ILE A 33 0.09 9.71 3.10
C ILE A 33 -1.17 9.22 3.82
N VAL A 34 -1.03 8.24 4.71
CA VAL A 34 -2.17 7.73 5.49
C VAL A 34 -2.77 8.84 6.36
N ALA A 35 -1.93 9.61 7.06
CA ALA A 35 -2.39 10.73 7.88
C ALA A 35 -3.05 11.86 7.07
N ALA A 36 -2.63 12.07 5.82
CA ALA A 36 -3.24 13.04 4.92
C ALA A 36 -4.60 12.53 4.41
N ALA A 37 -4.67 11.25 4.05
CA ALA A 37 -5.88 10.58 3.57
C ALA A 37 -6.94 10.36 4.66
N ASP A 38 -6.54 10.38 5.94
CA ASP A 38 -7.45 10.38 7.10
C ASP A 38 -8.20 11.71 7.27
N ARG A 39 -7.57 12.82 6.84
CA ARG A 39 -8.15 14.16 6.96
C ARG A 39 -8.98 14.57 5.75
N ALA A 40 -8.65 14.06 4.57
CA ALA A 40 -9.32 14.40 3.32
C ALA A 40 -9.16 13.29 2.28
N GLU A 41 -10.15 13.15 1.40
CA GLU A 41 -10.01 12.38 0.17
C GLU A 41 -9.03 13.13 -0.77
N LEU A 42 -7.90 12.51 -1.11
CA LEU A 42 -6.86 13.14 -1.92
C LEU A 42 -6.62 12.38 -3.21
N THR A 43 -6.36 13.10 -4.30
CA THR A 43 -5.93 12.50 -5.57
C THR A 43 -4.44 12.16 -5.56
N MET A 44 -3.99 11.33 -6.50
CA MET A 44 -2.56 11.04 -6.67
C MET A 44 -1.73 12.31 -6.89
N GLN A 45 -2.27 13.26 -7.65
CA GLN A 45 -1.61 14.53 -7.95
C GLN A 45 -1.48 15.41 -6.69
N GLU A 46 -2.53 15.48 -5.86
CA GLU A 46 -2.49 16.22 -4.59
C GLU A 46 -1.50 15.59 -3.61
N LEU A 47 -1.47 14.25 -3.50
CA LEU A 47 -0.46 13.56 -2.70
C LEU A 47 0.96 13.83 -3.22
N ALA A 48 1.17 13.82 -4.53
CA ALA A 48 2.48 14.13 -5.13
C ALA A 48 2.94 15.57 -4.83
N ALA A 49 2.01 16.52 -4.91
CA ALA A 49 2.27 17.91 -4.57
C ALA A 49 2.58 18.08 -3.06
N LEU A 50 1.83 17.41 -2.19
CA LEU A 50 1.95 17.54 -0.73
C LEU A 50 3.28 17.00 -0.20
N PHE A 51 3.75 15.86 -0.74
CA PHE A 51 5.01 15.25 -0.33
C PHE A 51 6.21 15.66 -1.21
N ARG A 52 6.00 16.49 -2.25
CA ARG A 52 7.01 16.89 -3.24
C ARG A 52 7.76 15.69 -3.83
N VAL A 53 7.02 14.63 -4.15
CA VAL A 53 7.57 13.37 -4.69
C VAL A 53 7.04 13.12 -6.10
N CYS A 54 7.89 12.61 -6.98
CA CYS A 54 7.48 12.16 -8.31
C CYS A 54 6.38 11.09 -8.22
N GLU A 55 5.32 11.23 -9.02
CA GLU A 55 4.17 10.32 -9.01
C GLU A 55 4.57 8.85 -9.17
N GLN A 56 5.57 8.53 -9.98
CA GLN A 56 6.03 7.14 -10.16
C GLN A 56 6.51 6.48 -8.84
N ARG A 57 7.21 7.24 -7.99
CA ARG A 57 7.68 6.75 -6.69
C ARG A 57 6.53 6.69 -5.68
N LEU A 58 5.55 7.58 -5.84
CA LEU A 58 4.37 7.65 -5.00
C LEU A 58 3.40 6.50 -5.28
N VAL A 59 3.20 6.15 -6.55
CA VAL A 59 2.33 5.05 -6.99
C VAL A 59 2.72 3.74 -6.34
N ARG A 60 4.01 3.43 -6.24
CA ARG A 60 4.48 2.20 -5.58
C ARG A 60 4.07 2.17 -4.11
N ARG A 61 4.24 3.27 -3.39
CA ARG A 61 3.87 3.41 -1.97
C ARG A 61 2.37 3.31 -1.77
N VAL A 62 1.60 4.05 -2.55
CA VAL A 62 0.14 4.05 -2.48
C VAL A 62 -0.42 2.67 -2.77
N ARG A 63 0.12 1.94 -3.76
CA ARG A 63 -0.28 0.55 -4.02
C ARG A 63 -0.01 -0.37 -2.84
N ALA A 64 1.17 -0.23 -2.22
CA ALA A 64 1.52 -1.02 -1.05
C ALA A 64 0.59 -0.70 0.15
N LEU A 65 0.26 0.58 0.36
CA LEU A 65 -0.69 1.02 1.39
C LEU A 65 -2.11 0.51 1.13
N VAL A 66 -2.57 0.50 -0.12
CA VAL A 66 -3.89 -0.06 -0.50
C VAL A 66 -3.90 -1.58 -0.29
N ALA A 67 -2.83 -2.28 -0.69
CA ALA A 67 -2.71 -3.72 -0.47
C ALA A 67 -2.64 -4.09 1.02
N ALA A 68 -2.08 -3.21 1.85
CA ALA A 68 -2.05 -3.34 3.30
C ALA A 68 -3.37 -2.95 3.99
N GLY A 69 -4.38 -2.48 3.25
CA GLY A 69 -5.65 -2.01 3.82
C GLY A 69 -5.56 -0.67 4.56
N ALA A 70 -4.45 0.06 4.43
CA ALA A 70 -4.28 1.38 5.05
C ALA A 70 -4.96 2.50 4.23
N LEU A 71 -5.22 2.26 2.95
CA LEU A 71 -5.91 3.19 2.05
C LEU A 71 -7.01 2.47 1.27
N THR A 72 -8.13 3.16 1.10
CA THR A 72 -9.15 2.82 0.13
C THR A 72 -8.99 3.66 -1.13
N VAL A 73 -9.39 3.09 -2.27
CA VAL A 73 -9.42 3.79 -3.56
C VAL A 73 -10.85 3.91 -4.01
N GLN A 74 -11.31 5.13 -4.23
CA GLN A 74 -12.63 5.40 -4.77
C GLN A 74 -12.53 6.08 -6.13
N ARG A 75 -13.35 5.63 -7.08
CA ARG A 75 -13.48 6.28 -8.38
C ARG A 75 -14.66 7.26 -8.31
N ARG A 76 -14.36 8.55 -8.18
CA ARG A 76 -15.36 9.61 -8.34
C ARG A 76 -15.58 9.87 -9.83
N ARG A 77 -16.57 10.70 -10.20
CA ARG A 77 -16.90 11.07 -11.60
C ARG A 77 -15.75 11.73 -12.39
N GLY A 78 -14.55 11.79 -11.83
CA GLY A 78 -13.32 12.26 -12.45
C GLY A 78 -12.11 11.47 -11.94
N PRO A 79 -11.22 12.06 -11.13
CA PRO A 79 -10.00 11.40 -10.68
C PRO A 79 -10.26 10.28 -9.67
N LEU A 80 -9.29 9.36 -9.56
CA LEU A 80 -9.20 8.44 -8.44
C LEU A 80 -8.84 9.23 -7.18
N VAL A 81 -9.59 9.00 -6.10
CA VAL A 81 -9.33 9.58 -4.79
C VAL A 81 -8.95 8.48 -3.80
N TYR A 82 -8.07 8.81 -2.88
CA TYR A 82 -7.52 7.94 -1.84
C TYR A 82 -7.96 8.48 -0.49
N ALA A 83 -8.49 7.59 0.36
CA ALA A 83 -8.93 7.89 1.72
C ALA A 83 -8.38 6.85 2.69
N ALA A 84 -8.18 7.20 3.95
CA ALA A 84 -7.80 6.22 4.97
C ALA A 84 -8.96 5.26 5.26
N GLY A 85 -8.65 3.98 5.46
CA GLY A 85 -9.63 2.98 5.87
C GLY A 85 -9.46 1.63 5.19
N GLU A 86 -10.19 0.64 5.72
CA GLU A 86 -10.35 -0.69 5.14
C GLU A 86 -11.42 -0.66 4.02
N PRO A 87 -11.26 -1.47 2.96
CA PRO A 87 -12.18 -1.49 1.80
C PRO A 87 -13.62 -1.88 2.13
#